data_AF-R7XQ06-F1
#
_entry.id   AF-R7XQ06-F1
#
_cell.length_a   1.000
_cell.length_b   1.000
_cell.length_c   1.000
_cell.angle_alpha   90.00
_cell.angle_beta   90.00
_cell.angle_gamma   90.00
#
_symmetry.space_group_name_H-M   'P 1'
#
loop_
_entity.id
_entity.type
_entity.pdbx_description
1 polymer ?
#
loop_
_entity_poly.entity_id
_entity_poly.type
_entity_poly.pdbx_seq_one_letter_code
_entity_poly.pdbx_strand_id
1 'polypeptide(L)' 'MAGMGISLLSLHTLSLELRTGEIALLDVTGTPIERIWHVAHMSSKRLSPASESCRAYLLEHTAEFLGKEYGGLMPGRRVA' A
#
# COMPACT_ATOMS: atom_id res chain seq x y z
N MET A 1 -11.43 -14.19 11.52
CA MET A 1 -11.98 -12.83 11.82
C MET A 1 -13.11 -12.90 12.86
N ALA A 2 -13.37 -11.85 13.64
CA ALA A 2 -14.36 -11.85 14.73
C ALA A 2 -15.81 -11.40 14.36
N GLY A 3 -16.06 -11.06 13.09
CA GLY A 3 -17.42 -10.74 12.61
C GLY A 3 -18.01 -9.39 13.08
N MET A 4 -17.16 -8.43 13.46
CA MET A 4 -17.60 -7.15 14.09
C MET A 4 -18.15 -6.10 13.10
N GLY A 5 -18.22 -6.40 11.80
CA GLY A 5 -18.78 -5.51 10.78
C GLY A 5 -17.79 -5.14 9.67
N ILE A 6 -17.91 -3.91 9.17
CA ILE A 6 -17.15 -3.38 8.03
C ILE A 6 -16.09 -2.40 8.54
N SER A 7 -14.95 -2.30 7.85
CA SER A 7 -13.89 -1.36 8.17
C SER A 7 -13.30 -0.74 6.90
N LEU A 8 -12.85 0.51 7.01
CA LEU A 8 -12.10 1.21 5.97
C LEU A 8 -10.62 1.23 6.35
N LEU A 9 -9.81 0.48 5.61
CA LEU A 9 -8.39 0.28 5.91
C LEU A 9 -7.55 0.45 4.63
N SER A 10 -6.24 0.53 4.80
CA SER A 10 -5.30 0.51 3.68
C SER A 10 -5.30 -0.88 3.04
N LEU A 11 -5.33 -0.96 1.71
CA LEU A 11 -5.16 -2.24 1.01
C LEU A 11 -3.81 -2.90 1.37
N HIS A 12 -2.79 -2.08 1.65
CA HIS A 12 -1.43 -2.54 1.96
C HIS A 12 -1.28 -3.29 3.28
N THR A 13 -2.37 -3.50 4.03
CA THR A 13 -2.38 -4.30 5.27
C THR A 13 -3.22 -5.57 5.14
N LEU A 14 -3.81 -5.85 3.98
CA LEU A 14 -4.84 -6.88 3.80
C LEU A 14 -4.46 -7.96 2.77
N SER A 15 -3.19 -8.03 2.33
CA SER A 15 -2.76 -8.95 1.27
C SER A 15 -3.07 -10.42 1.62
N LEU A 16 -2.75 -10.85 2.85
CA LEU A 16 -2.91 -12.24 3.24
C LEU A 16 -4.40 -12.62 3.32
N GLU A 17 -5.19 -11.84 4.04
CA GLU A 17 -6.59 -12.10 4.29
C GLU A 17 -7.42 -12.09 3.00
N LEU A 18 -7.10 -11.21 2.05
CA LEU A 18 -7.74 -11.19 0.74
C LEU A 18 -7.35 -12.41 -0.10
N ARG A 19 -6.08 -12.82 -0.05
CA ARG A 19 -5.58 -13.99 -0.80
C ARG A 19 -6.10 -15.31 -0.25
N THR A 20 -6.37 -15.39 1.05
CA THR A 20 -6.95 -16.58 1.69
C THR A 20 -8.48 -16.57 1.70
N GLY A 21 -9.12 -15.48 1.28
CA GLY A 21 -10.58 -15.34 1.26
C GLY A 21 -11.20 -15.17 2.65
N GLU A 22 -10.42 -14.79 3.66
CA GLU A 22 -10.91 -14.55 5.02
C GLU A 22 -11.74 -13.26 5.11
N ILE A 23 -11.53 -12.34 4.17
CA ILE A 23 -12.27 -11.08 4.04
C ILE A 23 -12.64 -10.83 2.59
N ALA A 24 -13.71 -10.06 2.39
CA ALA A 24 -14.12 -9.56 1.09
C ALA A 24 -13.87 -8.06 0.99
N LEU A 25 -13.43 -7.61 -0.18
CA LEU A 25 -13.34 -6.19 -0.50
C LEU A 25 -14.68 -5.71 -1.08
N LEU A 26 -15.20 -4.60 -0.55
CA LEU A 26 -16.45 -4.01 -1.01
C LEU A 26 -16.18 -2.95 -2.09
N ASP A 27 -16.90 -3.04 -3.21
CA ASP A 27 -16.90 -2.00 -4.25
C ASP A 27 -17.86 -0.88 -3.85
N VAL A 28 -17.30 0.22 -3.36
CA VAL A 28 -18.05 1.36 -2.80
C VAL A 28 -17.63 2.64 -3.51
N THR A 29 -18.62 3.45 -3.92
CA THR A 29 -18.38 4.75 -4.56
C THR A 29 -17.46 5.63 -3.71
N GLY A 30 -16.45 6.23 -4.34
CA GLY A 30 -15.43 7.03 -3.65
C GLY A 30 -14.27 6.23 -3.07
N THR A 31 -14.18 4.92 -3.38
CA THR A 31 -13.01 4.08 -3.08
C THR A 31 -12.36 3.54 -4.37
N PRO A 32 -11.03 3.31 -4.37
CA PRO A 32 -10.08 3.53 -3.27
C PRO A 32 -9.83 5.01 -2.98
N ILE A 33 -9.46 5.33 -1.73
CA ILE A 33 -8.96 6.67 -1.37
C ILE A 33 -7.45 6.66 -1.61
N GLU A 34 -7.02 7.26 -2.71
CA GLU A 34 -5.60 7.37 -3.06
C GLU A 34 -4.87 8.30 -2.09
N ARG A 35 -3.72 7.85 -1.59
CA ARG A 35 -2.87 8.61 -0.68
C ARG A 35 -1.42 8.51 -1.11
N ILE A 36 -0.67 9.57 -0.86
CA ILE A 36 0.76 9.65 -1.16
C ILE A 36 1.56 9.27 0.09
N TRP A 37 2.45 8.30 -0.05
CA TRP A 37 3.43 7.94 0.97
C TRP A 37 4.67 8.83 0.83
N HIS A 38 5.18 9.32 1.96
CA HIS A 38 6.30 10.24 1.99
C HIS A 38 7.46 9.65 2.79
N VAL A 39 8.68 9.84 2.29
CA VAL A 39 9.91 9.59 3.05
C VAL A 39 10.38 10.94 3.59
N ALA A 40 10.42 11.08 4.92
CA ALA A 40 10.78 12.33 5.59
C ALA A 40 12.04 12.17 6.47
N HIS A 41 12.85 13.22 6.53
CA HIS A 41 13.94 13.36 7.49
C HIS A 41 14.08 14.83 7.93
N MET A 42 14.74 15.08 9.07
CA MET A 42 15.01 16.45 9.51
C MET A 42 15.95 17.16 8.52
N SER A 43 15.62 18.39 8.15
CA SER A 43 16.43 19.21 7.23
C SER A 43 17.82 19.55 7.79
N SER A 44 17.95 19.66 9.12
CA SER A 44 19.21 19.93 9.80
C SER A 44 20.13 18.72 9.95
N LYS A 45 19.63 17.50 9.68
CA LYS A 45 20.41 16.27 9.83
C LYS A 45 20.96 15.82 8.48
N ARG A 46 22.26 15.58 8.44
CA ARG A 46 22.90 14.88 7.32
C ARG A 46 22.58 13.40 7.40
N LEU A 47 22.11 12.83 6.30
CA LEU A 47 21.85 11.40 6.22
C LEU A 47 23.17 10.62 6.24
N SER A 48 23.16 9.46 6.92
CA SER A 48 24.28 8.52 6.78
C SER A 48 24.26 7.89 5.38
N PRO A 49 25.38 7.36 4.87
CA PRO A 49 25.40 6.66 3.58
C PRO A 49 24.35 5.53 3.48
N ALA A 50 24.13 4.79 4.57
CA ALA A 50 23.10 3.75 4.63
C ALA A 50 21.68 4.34 4.51
N SER A 51 21.43 5.49 5.14
CA SER A 51 20.13 6.18 5.07
C SER A 51 19.86 6.79 3.69
N GLU A 52 20.88 7.34 3.03
CA GLU A 52 20.77 7.85 1.66
C GLU A 52 20.44 6.71 0.69
N SER A 53 21.14 5.58 0.81
CA SER A 53 20.88 4.38 0.01
C SER A 53 19.46 3.85 0.22
N CYS A 54 19.01 3.75 1.48
CA CYS A 54 17.65 3.33 1.80
C CYS A 54 16.59 4.29 1.21
N ARG A 55 16.78 5.61 1.35
CA ARG A 55 15.88 6.62 0.77
C ARG A 55 15.81 6.48 -0.75
N ALA A 56 16.95 6.32 -1.43
CA ALA A 56 17.00 6.14 -2.87
C ALA A 56 16.26 4.86 -3.29
N TYR A 57 16.55 3.73 -2.62
CA TYR A 57 15.90 2.45 -2.87
C TYR A 57 14.38 2.54 -2.74
N LEU A 58 13.88 3.14 -1.67
CA LEU A 58 12.44 3.32 -1.46
C LEU A 58 11.80 4.16 -2.57
N LEU A 59 12.43 5.26 -2.98
CA LEU A 59 11.88 6.14 -4.02
C LEU A 59 11.86 5.46 -5.40
N GLU A 60 12.83 4.61 -5.69
CA GLU A 60 12.95 3.91 -6.97
C GLU A 60 12.03 2.68 -7.05
N HIS A 61 11.93 1.88 -5.98
CA HIS A 61 11.33 0.55 -6.06
C HIS A 61 9.91 0.45 -5.49
N THR A 62 9.48 1.38 -4.62
CA THR A 62 8.20 1.22 -3.90
C THR A 62 7.00 1.21 -4.84
N ALA A 63 6.96 2.10 -5.84
CA ALA A 63 5.81 2.18 -6.75
C ALA A 63 5.62 0.88 -7.55
N GLU A 64 6.71 0.34 -8.11
CA GLU A 64 6.68 -0.93 -8.83
C GLU A 64 6.28 -2.08 -7.92
N PHE A 65 6.89 -2.16 -6.72
CA PHE A 65 6.58 -3.19 -5.73
C PHE A 65 5.10 -3.17 -5.35
N LEU A 66 4.54 -2.01 -5.02
CA LEU A 66 3.13 -1.88 -4.65
C LEU A 66 2.20 -2.24 -5.82
N GLY A 67 2.55 -1.83 -7.03
CA GLY A 67 1.78 -2.18 -8.24
C GLY A 67 1.74 -3.68 -8.48
N LYS A 68 2.86 -4.39 -8.29
CA LYS A 68 2.95 -5.84 -8.43
C LYS A 68 2.20 -6.58 -7.33
N GLU A 69 2.38 -6.18 -6.09
CA GLU A 69 1.84 -6.90 -4.92
C GLU A 69 0.33 -6.67 -4.77
N TYR A 70 -0.15 -5.45 -5.01
CA TYR A 70 -1.52 -5.04 -4.69
C TYR A 70 -2.39 -4.75 -5.91
N GLY A 71 -1.80 -4.62 -7.11
CA GLY A 71 -2.52 -4.26 -8.33
C GLY A 71 -3.62 -5.26 -8.70
N GLY A 72 -3.42 -6.55 -8.43
CA GLY A 72 -4.43 -7.59 -8.67
C GLY A 72 -5.54 -7.67 -7.61
N LEU A 73 -5.36 -7.00 -6.47
CA LEU A 73 -6.34 -6.98 -5.37
C LEU A 73 -7.31 -5.78 -5.47
N MET A 74 -7.03 -4.83 -6.37
CA MET A 74 -7.85 -3.64 -6.58
C MET A 74 -9.11 -3.95 -7.41
N PRO A 75 -10.31 -3.60 -6.96
CA PRO A 75 -11.55 -3.81 -7.70
C PRO A 75 -11.58 -2.81 -8.88
N GLY A 76 -12.03 -3.27 -10.05
CA GLY A 76 -12.19 -2.42 -11.23
C GLY A 76 -10.96 -2.22 -12.12
N ARG A 77 -9.75 -2.60 -11.68
CA ARG A 77 -8.55 -2.64 -12.54
C ARG A 77 -8.44 -4.01 -13.22
N ARG A 78 -9.42 -4.36 -14.07
CA ARG A 78 -9.20 -5.42 -15.06
C ARG A 78 -8.17 -4.89 -16.05
N VAL A 79 -6.96 -5.44 -15.99
CA VAL A 79 -5.95 -5.29 -17.03
C VAL A 79 -6.59 -5.81 -18.32
N ALA A 80 -6.79 -4.91 -19.28
CA ALA A 80 -7.10 -5.28 -20.66
C ALA A 80 -5.85 -5.86 -21.34
#